data_AF-A0A381Z1A5-F1
#
_entry.id   AF-A0A381Z1A5-F1
#
_cell.length_a   1.000
_cell.length_b   1.000
_cell.length_c   1.000
_cell.angle_alpha   90.00
_cell.angle_beta   90.00
_cell.angle_gamma   90.00
#
_symmetry.space_group_name_H-M   'P 1'
#
loop_
_entity.id
_entity.type
_entity.pdbx_description
1 polymer ?
#
loop_
_entity_poly.entity_id
_entity_poly.type
_entity_poly.pdbx_seq_one_letter_code
_entity_poly.pdbx_strand_id
1 'polypeptide(L)'
;MIAQDNVLDAIVLLERALRLDPQNGYTWLLLAEAELSRMGFIRAEQFARKAVLFLSKMDQIQAWRTIANALDGRGDKNAARSIRELHNVR
;
A
#
# COMPACT_ATOMS: atom_id res chain seq x y z
N MET A 1 0.66 22.19 1.09
CA MET A 1 -0.67 22.00 0.48
C MET A 1 -0.61 21.39 -0.93
N ILE A 2 0.26 21.86 -1.84
CA ILE A 2 0.30 21.40 -3.25
C ILE A 2 0.49 19.87 -3.44
N ALA A 3 1.25 19.19 -2.57
CA ALA A 3 1.47 17.74 -2.69
C ALA A 3 0.24 16.89 -2.33
N GLN A 4 -0.67 17.38 -1.48
CA GLN A 4 -1.86 16.63 -1.05
C GLN A 4 -2.95 16.60 -2.13
N ASP A 5 -3.10 17.69 -2.90
CA ASP A 5 -4.03 17.74 -4.04
C ASP A 5 -3.64 16.72 -5.12
N ASN A 6 -2.36 16.65 -5.46
CA ASN A 6 -1.88 15.70 -6.47
C ASN A 6 -2.10 14.23 -6.05
N VAL A 7 -1.99 13.95 -4.75
CA VAL A 7 -2.23 12.61 -4.20
C VAL A 7 -3.73 12.23 -4.29
N LEU A 8 -4.66 13.16 -4.16
CA LEU A 8 -6.10 12.87 -4.33
C LEU A 8 -6.45 12.54 -5.79
N ASP A 9 -5.94 13.32 -6.73
CA ASP A 9 -6.12 13.07 -8.16
C ASP A 9 -5.53 11.72 -8.58
N ALA A 10 -4.35 11.38 -8.06
CA ALA A 10 -3.72 10.08 -8.28
C ALA A 10 -4.63 8.93 -7.84
N ILE A 11 -5.27 9.02 -6.67
CA ILE A 11 -6.18 7.98 -6.20
C ILE A 11 -7.40 7.85 -7.10
N VAL A 12 -8.00 8.96 -7.55
CA VAL A 12 -9.15 8.90 -8.47
C VAL A 12 -8.77 8.19 -9.78
N LEU A 13 -7.57 8.46 -10.31
CA LEU A 13 -7.07 7.81 -11.52
C LEU A 13 -6.78 6.33 -11.30
N LEU A 14 -6.18 5.96 -10.16
CA LEU A 14 -5.90 4.57 -9.82
C LEU A 14 -7.18 3.75 -9.57
N GLU A 15 -8.19 4.33 -8.93
CA GLU A 15 -9.50 3.69 -8.78
C GLU A 15 -10.19 3.46 -10.12
N ARG A 16 -10.01 4.37 -11.09
CA ARG A 16 -10.45 4.17 -12.48
C ARG A 16 -9.69 3.03 -13.14
N ALA A 17 -8.37 2.98 -12.98
CA ALA A 17 -7.55 1.90 -13.51
C ALA A 17 -7.97 0.53 -12.95
N LEU A 18 -8.29 0.44 -11.65
CA LEU A 18 -8.80 -0.80 -11.04
C LEU A 18 -10.16 -1.25 -11.60
N ARG A 19 -11.01 -0.34 -12.07
CA ARG A 19 -12.27 -0.73 -12.74
C ARG A 19 -12.02 -1.37 -14.09
N LEU A 20 -10.91 -1.02 -14.75
CA LEU A 20 -10.51 -1.61 -16.03
C LEU A 20 -9.77 -2.93 -15.82
N ASP A 21 -8.89 -3.01 -14.82
CA ASP A 21 -8.16 -4.22 -14.45
C ASP A 21 -8.12 -4.41 -12.91
N PRO A 22 -9.09 -5.16 -12.35
CA PRO A 22 -9.16 -5.41 -10.91
C PRO A 22 -8.03 -6.28 -10.37
N GLN A 23 -7.30 -7.00 -11.23
CA GLN A 23 -6.22 -7.92 -10.85
C GLN A 23 -4.84 -7.26 -11.01
N ASN A 24 -4.78 -5.97 -11.33
CA ASN A 24 -3.51 -5.26 -11.43
C ASN A 24 -2.88 -5.04 -10.04
N GLY A 25 -1.93 -5.90 -9.68
CA GLY A 25 -1.21 -5.81 -8.41
C GLY A 25 -0.48 -4.48 -8.18
N TYR A 26 0.07 -3.89 -9.25
CA TYR A 26 0.76 -2.59 -9.14
C TYR A 26 -0.22 -1.45 -8.89
N THR A 27 -1.41 -1.47 -9.48
CA THR A 27 -2.44 -0.45 -9.20
C THR A 27 -2.89 -0.50 -7.74
N TRP A 28 -3.08 -1.70 -7.17
CA TRP A 28 -3.35 -1.87 -5.74
C TRP A 28 -2.21 -1.35 -4.87
N LEU A 29 -0.95 -1.59 -5.26
CA LEU A 29 0.23 -1.11 -4.52
C LEU A 29 0.30 0.42 -4.52
N LEU A 30 0.09 1.06 -5.67
CA LEU A 30 0.11 2.53 -5.79
C LEU A 30 -1.01 3.18 -4.97
N LEU A 31 -2.21 2.58 -4.93
CA LEU A 31 -3.28 3.05 -4.04
C LEU A 31 -2.89 2.94 -2.57
N ALA A 32 -2.21 1.85 -2.19
CA ALA A 32 -1.74 1.67 -0.83
C ALA A 32 -0.73 2.74 -0.41
N GLU A 33 0.24 3.05 -1.27
CA GLU A 33 1.25 4.07 -1.04
C GLU A 33 0.64 5.48 -1.00
N ALA A 34 -0.32 5.76 -1.88
CA ALA A 34 -1.06 7.02 -1.90
C ALA A 34 -1.87 7.21 -0.61
N GLU A 35 -2.56 6.17 -0.12
CA GLU A 35 -3.25 6.20 1.17
C GLU A 35 -2.27 6.34 2.35
N LEU A 36 -1.11 5.67 2.30
CA LEU A 36 -0.08 5.79 3.34
C LEU A 36 0.42 7.24 3.45
N SER A 37 0.67 7.92 2.32
CA SER A 37 1.17 9.30 2.28
C SER A 37 0.23 10.33 2.91
N ARG A 38 -1.07 10.03 2.97
CA ARG A 38 -2.11 10.85 3.61
C ARG A 38 -2.51 10.35 5.00
N MET A 39 -1.69 9.47 5.61
CA MET A 39 -1.95 8.86 6.92
C MET A 39 -3.22 7.98 6.95
N GLY A 40 -3.69 7.51 5.80
CA GLY A 40 -4.81 6.58 5.63
C GLY A 40 -4.42 5.14 5.93
N PHE A 41 -3.84 4.88 7.10
CA PHE A 41 -3.17 3.62 7.44
C PHE A 41 -4.04 2.37 7.23
N ILE A 42 -5.33 2.43 7.57
CA ILE A 42 -6.24 1.29 7.40
C ILE A 42 -6.41 0.92 5.93
N ARG A 43 -6.64 1.92 5.06
CA ARG A 43 -6.81 1.67 3.61
C ARG A 43 -5.49 1.28 2.97
N ALA A 44 -4.38 1.90 3.39
CA ALA A 44 -3.04 1.55 2.93
C ALA A 44 -2.74 0.06 3.15
N GLU A 45 -3.00 -0.45 4.37
CA GLU A 45 -2.82 -1.87 4.67
C GLU A 45 -3.72 -2.76 3.79
N GLN A 46 -5.01 -2.44 3.69
CA GLN A 46 -5.96 -3.22 2.90
C GLN A 46 -5.56 -3.33 1.43
N PHE A 47 -5.16 -2.21 0.82
CA PHE A 47 -4.74 -2.18 -0.58
C PHE A 47 -3.40 -2.90 -0.79
N ALA A 48 -2.43 -2.74 0.10
CA ALA A 48 -1.15 -3.45 -0.02
C ALA A 48 -1.34 -4.96 0.14
N ARG A 49 -2.24 -5.42 1.03
CA ARG A 49 -2.59 -6.84 1.14
C ARG A 49 -3.24 -7.37 -0.14
N LYS A 50 -4.09 -6.58 -0.80
CA LYS A 50 -4.62 -6.94 -2.12
C LYS A 50 -3.53 -6.99 -3.19
N ALA A 51 -2.59 -6.06 -3.18
CA ALA A 51 -1.46 -6.06 -4.12
C ALA A 51 -0.66 -7.38 -4.02
N VAL A 52 -0.40 -7.87 -2.81
CA VAL A 52 0.30 -9.15 -2.59
C VAL A 52 -0.36 -10.33 -3.30
N LEU A 53 -1.70 -10.34 -3.44
CA LEU A 53 -2.42 -11.44 -4.10
C LEU A 53 -2.12 -11.54 -5.60
N PHE A 54 -1.75 -10.43 -6.23
CA PHE A 54 -1.59 -10.34 -7.68
C PHE A 54 -0.14 -10.04 -8.13
N LEU A 55 0.72 -9.61 -7.21
CA LEU A 55 2.13 -9.31 -7.50
C LEU A 55 3.00 -10.57 -7.54
N SER A 56 4.06 -10.52 -8.35
CA SER A 56 5.14 -11.52 -8.30
C SER A 56 5.85 -11.47 -6.94
N LYS A 57 6.49 -12.57 -6.53
CA LYS A 57 7.24 -12.62 -5.27
C LYS A 57 8.31 -11.53 -5.14
N MET A 58 8.94 -11.13 -6.26
CA MET A 58 9.94 -10.05 -6.24
C MET A 58 9.29 -8.68 -5.99
N ASP A 59 8.13 -8.44 -6.58
CA ASP A 59 7.42 -7.16 -6.44
C ASP A 59 6.68 -7.03 -5.09
N GLN A 60 6.37 -8.14 -4.44
CA GLN A 60 5.70 -8.15 -3.13
C GLN A 60 6.52 -7.47 -2.02
N ILE A 61 7.84 -7.36 -2.17
CA ILE A 61 8.72 -6.69 -1.19
C ILE A 61 8.19 -5.28 -0.88
N GLN A 62 7.80 -4.52 -1.88
CA GLN A 62 7.30 -3.17 -1.68
C GLN A 62 5.92 -3.17 -1.01
N ALA A 63 5.04 -4.11 -1.36
CA ALA A 63 3.75 -4.27 -0.69
C ALA A 63 3.91 -4.63 0.81
N TRP A 64 4.84 -5.52 1.15
CA TRP A 64 5.13 -5.87 2.54
C TRP A 64 5.71 -4.68 3.33
N ARG A 65 6.55 -3.85 2.71
CA ARG A 65 7.01 -2.58 3.31
C ARG A 65 5.84 -1.64 3.60
N THR A 66 4.93 -1.48 2.64
CA THR A 66 3.75 -0.62 2.80
C THR A 66 2.83 -1.13 3.92
N ILE A 67 2.64 -2.45 4.06
CA ILE A 67 1.90 -3.06 5.19
C ILE A 67 2.57 -2.73 6.51
N ALA A 68 3.89 -2.95 6.62
CA ALA A 68 4.63 -2.66 7.85
C ALA A 68 4.53 -1.18 8.24
N ASN A 69 4.68 -0.26 7.28
CA ASN A 69 4.59 1.17 7.53
C ASN A 69 3.18 1.62 7.91
N ALA A 70 2.14 1.02 7.31
CA ALA A 70 0.76 1.26 7.69
C ALA A 70 0.48 0.81 9.13
N LEU A 71 0.96 -0.38 9.52
CA LEU A 71 0.84 -0.88 10.90
C LEU A 71 1.57 0.01 11.91
N ASP A 72 2.78 0.46 11.57
CA ASP A 72 3.58 1.37 12.40
C ASP A 72 2.86 2.72 12.59
N GLY A 73 2.30 3.28 11.51
CA GLY A 73 1.52 4.52 11.53
C GLY A 73 0.23 4.43 12.36
N ARG A 74 -0.37 3.24 12.47
CA ARG A 74 -1.50 2.96 13.38
C ARG A 74 -1.09 2.77 14.84
N GLY A 75 0.22 2.66 15.12
CA GLY A 75 0.77 2.41 16.45
C GLY A 75 1.05 0.94 16.76
N ASP A 76 0.79 0.02 15.82
CA ASP A 76 1.00 -1.42 16.00
C ASP A 76 2.45 -1.83 15.69
N LYS A 77 3.39 -1.25 16.44
CA LYS A 77 4.84 -1.42 16.24
C LYS A 77 5.28 -2.88 16.28
N ASN A 78 4.63 -3.70 17.10
CA ASN A 78 4.93 -5.13 17.18
C ASN A 78 4.54 -5.87 15.90
N ALA A 79 3.35 -5.60 15.36
CA ALA A 79 2.90 -6.19 14.10
C ALA A 79 3.75 -5.72 12.92
N ALA A 80 4.10 -4.42 12.89
CA ALA A 80 5.01 -3.87 11.89
C ALA A 80 6.37 -4.59 11.91
N ARG A 81 6.96 -4.78 13.11
CA ARG A 81 8.21 -5.53 13.27
C ARG A 81 8.10 -6.96 12.76
N SER A 82 7.04 -7.67 13.13
CA SER A 82 6.83 -9.06 12.67
C SER A 82 6.75 -9.17 11.14
N ILE A 83 6.08 -8.23 10.46
CA ILE A 83 6.04 -8.20 8.99
C ILE A 83 7.42 -7.93 8.39
N ARG A 84 8.16 -6.98 8.96
CA ARG A 84 9.54 -6.64 8.53
C ARG A 84 10.48 -7.84 8.63
N GLU A 85 10.41 -8.58 9.73
CA GLU A 85 11.21 -9.79 9.95
C GLU A 85 10.79 -10.94 9.02
N LEU A 86 9.50 -11.24 8.95
CA LEU A 86 8.98 -12.37 8.17
C LEU A 86 9.26 -12.25 6.67
N HIS A 87 9.18 -11.03 6.13
CA HIS A 87 9.36 -10.77 4.70
C HIS A 87 10.73 -10.18 4.37
N ASN A 88 11.62 -10.08 5.36
CA ASN A 88 12.96 -9.48 5.23
C ASN A 88 12.91 -8.09 4.58
N VAL A 89 11.97 -7.26 5.03
CA VAL A 89 11.77 -5.89 4.56
C VAL A 89 12.12 -4.92 5.68
N ARG A 90 13.09 -4.04 5.44
CA ARG A 90 13.48 -2.98 6.39
C ARG A 90 12.67 -1.71 6.16
#